data_AF-A0A1W1HEF9-F1
#
_entry.id   AF-A0A1W1HEF9-F1
#
_cell.length_a   1.000
_cell.length_b   1.000
_cell.length_c   1.000
_cell.angle_alpha   90.00
_cell.angle_beta   90.00
_cell.angle_gamma   90.00
#
_symmetry.space_group_name_H-M   'P 1'
#
loop_
_entity.id
_entity.type
_entity.pdbx_description
1 polymer ?
#
loop_
_entity_poly.entity_id
_entity_poly.type
_entity_poly.pdbx_seq_one_letter_code
_entity_poly.pdbx_strand_id
1 'polypeptide(L)'
;MSFNKLCEREDLLVHPNTLSAAVKVSCQEKIFKDNNFDSTPLSYTHKKVLVRLEKPQIKINMAKKCIEKEWTTRELEDAIQKKLKSLKKPQEKSLIRTTQKYIKRIETVIEIVDNSDFSFKSEELERMSGTRRRELIKYANNLKNKINEIDLEDVSSNCESLIEELEKIEKEYKKNPPKRGRPSEKNAEMTDKN
;
A
#
# COMPACT_ATOMS: atom_id res chain seq x y z
N MET A 1 23.41 -11.23 19.44
CA MET A 1 22.28 -10.50 20.06
C MET A 1 21.28 -10.16 18.97
N SER A 2 20.00 -10.51 19.09
CA SER A 2 18.96 -10.13 18.12
C SER A 2 18.30 -8.80 18.51
N PHE A 3 17.79 -8.05 17.54
CA PHE A 3 17.12 -6.76 17.77
C PHE A 3 15.95 -6.89 18.77
N ASN A 4 15.16 -7.97 18.68
CA ASN A 4 14.02 -8.19 19.58
C ASN A 4 14.46 -8.34 21.04
N LYS A 5 15.52 -9.12 21.30
CA LYS A 5 16.09 -9.28 22.65
C LYS A 5 16.69 -7.98 23.22
N LEU A 6 17.04 -7.01 22.36
CA LEU A 6 17.52 -5.70 22.78
C LEU A 6 16.36 -4.75 23.13
N CYS A 7 15.21 -4.89 22.47
CA CYS A 7 14.00 -4.10 22.73
C CYS A 7 13.23 -4.55 23.99
N GLU A 8 13.44 -5.79 24.44
CA GLU A 8 12.80 -6.38 25.64
C GLU A 8 13.54 -6.06 26.95
N ARG A 9 14.66 -5.35 26.87
CA ARG A 9 15.49 -4.97 28.02
C ARG A 9 14.86 -3.81 28.77
N GLU A 10 14.40 -4.07 29.99
CA GLU A 10 13.76 -3.06 30.86
C GLU A 10 14.72 -1.93 31.29
N ASP A 11 16.04 -2.16 31.21
CA ASP A 11 17.07 -1.17 31.53
C ASP A 11 17.30 -0.13 30.42
N LEU A 12 16.77 -0.39 29.21
CA LEU A 12 16.81 0.55 28.10
C LEU A 12 15.61 1.50 28.18
N LEU A 13 15.84 2.72 28.66
CA LEU A 13 14.87 3.82 28.70
C LEU A 13 14.44 4.36 27.32
N VAL A 14 14.81 3.67 26.23
CA VAL A 14 14.62 4.13 24.85
C VAL A 14 13.53 3.30 24.18
N HIS A 15 12.49 3.98 23.70
CA HIS A 15 11.39 3.33 22.99
C HIS A 15 11.90 2.55 21.75
N PRO A 16 11.39 1.33 21.47
CA PRO A 16 11.84 0.48 20.36
C PRO A 16 11.91 1.17 18.98
N ASN A 17 10.96 2.06 18.68
CA ASN A 17 10.97 2.85 17.45
C ASN A 17 12.19 3.79 17.33
N THR A 18 12.60 4.40 18.44
CA THR A 18 13.79 5.28 18.49
C THR A 18 15.05 4.45 18.29
N LEU A 19 15.12 3.28 18.94
CA LEU A 19 16.22 2.35 18.78
C LEU A 19 16.33 1.81 17.34
N SER A 20 15.20 1.44 16.73
CA SER A 20 15.14 1.01 15.32
C SER A 20 15.64 2.10 14.37
N ALA A 21 15.24 3.35 14.60
CA ALA A 21 15.70 4.48 13.80
C ALA A 21 17.22 4.69 13.95
N ALA A 22 17.73 4.63 15.18
CA ALA A 22 19.16 4.78 15.46
C ALA A 22 19.98 3.68 14.76
N VAL A 23 19.58 2.42 14.88
CA VAL A 23 20.25 1.29 14.20
C VAL A 23 20.28 1.50 12.68
N LYS A 24 19.16 1.90 12.09
CA LYS A 24 19.09 2.16 10.63
C LYS A 24 19.97 3.33 10.21
N VAL A 25 20.06 4.39 11.02
CA VAL A 25 20.97 5.51 10.77
C VAL A 25 22.44 5.05 10.88
N SER A 26 22.79 4.25 11.88
CA SER A 26 24.15 3.70 12.02
C SER A 26 24.54 2.82 10.82
N CYS A 27 23.65 1.94 10.36
CA CYS A 27 23.88 1.16 9.14
C CYS A 27 24.09 2.07 7.92
N GLN A 28 23.32 3.15 7.81
CA GLN A 28 23.48 4.14 6.75
C GLN A 28 24.81 4.90 6.83
N GLU A 29 25.29 5.25 8.03
CA GLU A 29 26.59 5.91 8.17
C GLU A 29 27.74 4.99 7.74
N LYS A 30 27.61 3.68 7.98
CA LYS A 30 28.55 2.71 7.42
C LYS A 30 28.54 2.74 5.88
N ILE A 31 27.35 2.75 5.26
CA ILE A 31 27.23 2.88 3.80
C ILE A 31 27.90 4.15 3.29
N PHE A 32 27.73 5.28 3.97
CA PHE A 32 28.38 6.54 3.59
C PHE A 32 29.90 6.47 3.69
N LYS A 33 30.44 5.91 4.78
CA LYS A 33 31.88 5.68 4.95
C LYS A 33 32.44 4.75 3.87
N ASP A 34 31.77 3.62 3.62
CA ASP A 34 32.18 2.63 2.62
C ASP A 34 32.18 3.22 1.19
N ASN A 35 31.45 4.32 0.94
CA ASN A 35 31.40 5.02 -0.34
C ASN A 35 32.16 6.37 -0.32
N ASN A 36 33.03 6.61 0.67
CA ASN A 36 33.80 7.86 0.82
C ASN A 36 32.93 9.13 0.77
N PHE A 37 31.72 9.07 1.34
CA PHE A 37 30.80 10.20 1.41
C PHE A 37 30.83 10.84 2.80
N ASP A 38 31.22 12.11 2.87
CA ASP A 38 31.12 12.89 4.09
C ASP A 38 29.66 13.30 4.35
N SER A 39 29.10 12.77 5.44
CA SER A 39 27.74 13.05 5.89
C SER A 39 27.68 13.94 7.13
N THR A 40 28.81 14.53 7.55
CA THR A 40 28.87 15.46 8.69
C THR A 40 27.96 16.69 8.53
N PRO A 41 27.70 17.25 7.33
CA PRO A 41 26.80 18.39 7.18
C PRO A 41 25.32 18.02 7.38
N LEU A 42 24.98 16.73 7.42
CA LEU A 42 23.61 16.27 7.57
C LEU A 42 23.26 16.06 9.03
N SER A 43 22.24 16.77 9.51
CA SER A 43 21.69 16.52 10.85
C SER A 43 21.09 15.10 10.96
N TYR A 44 20.88 14.65 12.20
CA TYR A 44 20.27 13.35 12.48
C TYR A 44 18.89 13.18 11.83
N THR A 45 18.09 14.25 11.73
CA THR A 45 16.77 14.21 11.10
C THR A 45 16.88 13.99 9.59
N HIS A 46 17.83 14.63 8.90
CA HIS A 46 18.12 14.35 7.49
C HIS A 46 18.54 12.90 7.29
N LYS A 47 19.46 12.41 8.15
CA LYS A 47 19.93 11.02 8.10
C LYS A 47 18.77 10.04 8.30
N LYS A 48 17.87 10.29 9.25
CA LYS A 48 16.66 9.48 9.50
C LYS A 48 15.73 9.43 8.28
N VAL A 49 15.58 10.53 7.55
CA VAL A 49 14.74 10.60 6.35
C VAL A 49 15.36 9.81 5.18
N LEU A 50 16.68 9.90 5.00
CA LEU A 50 17.43 9.17 3.97
C LEU A 50 17.39 7.64 4.12
N VAL A 51 17.15 7.13 5.34
CA VAL A 51 17.00 5.68 5.61
C VAL A 51 15.91 5.06 4.74
N ARG A 52 14.88 5.82 4.35
CA ARG A 52 13.75 5.35 3.51
C ARG A 52 14.17 4.95 2.09
N LEU A 53 15.37 5.33 1.64
CA LEU A 53 15.92 4.93 0.35
C LEU A 53 16.73 3.64 0.52
N GLU A 54 16.30 2.56 -0.12
CA GLU A 54 16.96 1.25 -0.02
C GLU A 54 18.29 1.20 -0.77
N LYS A 55 18.35 1.80 -1.97
CA LYS A 55 19.52 1.72 -2.84
C LYS A 55 20.62 2.70 -2.39
N PRO A 56 21.85 2.23 -2.08
CA PRO A 56 22.96 3.08 -1.63
C PRO A 56 23.26 4.26 -2.56
N GLN A 57 23.29 4.01 -3.87
CA GLN A 57 23.60 5.05 -4.87
C GLN A 57 22.54 6.16 -4.93
N ILE A 58 21.26 5.80 -4.82
CA ILE A 58 20.18 6.79 -4.80
C ILE A 58 20.25 7.63 -3.52
N LYS A 59 20.58 6.98 -2.41
CA LYS A 59 20.72 7.62 -1.10
C LYS A 59 21.85 8.64 -1.09
N ILE A 60 23.04 8.27 -1.57
CA ILE A 60 24.20 9.18 -1.64
C ILE A 60 23.90 10.35 -2.59
N ASN A 61 23.31 10.09 -3.75
CA ASN A 61 22.94 11.17 -4.68
C ASN A 61 21.91 12.14 -4.08
N MET A 62 20.97 11.64 -3.28
CA MET A 62 20.00 12.49 -2.59
C MET A 62 20.66 13.29 -1.45
N ALA A 63 21.58 12.66 -0.73
CA ALA A 63 22.37 13.30 0.33
C ALA A 63 23.25 14.43 -0.23
N LYS A 64 23.95 14.20 -1.34
CA LYS A 64 24.73 15.23 -2.05
C LYS A 64 23.86 16.42 -2.44
N LYS A 65 22.71 16.17 -3.08
CA LYS A 65 21.76 17.24 -3.46
C LYS A 65 21.23 18.02 -2.26
N CYS A 66 21.02 17.34 -1.14
CA CYS A 66 20.57 17.98 0.11
C CYS A 66 21.63 18.96 0.64
N ILE A 67 22.91 18.60 0.56
CA ILE A 67 24.03 19.44 0.99
C ILE A 67 24.23 20.59 0.01
N GLU A 68 24.32 20.31 -1.29
CA GLU A 68 24.54 21.30 -2.35
C GLU A 68 23.46 22.39 -2.41
N LYS A 69 22.21 22.03 -2.08
CA LYS A 69 21.06 22.95 -2.14
C LYS A 69 20.59 23.42 -0.77
N GLU A 70 21.32 23.08 0.29
CA GLU A 70 20.98 23.43 1.68
C GLU A 70 19.53 23.11 2.05
N TRP A 71 19.04 21.94 1.63
CA TRP A 71 17.65 21.57 1.87
C TRP A 71 17.35 21.41 3.34
N THR A 72 16.19 21.93 3.74
CA THR A 72 15.56 21.60 5.00
C THR A 72 15.12 20.13 5.03
N THR A 73 14.89 19.60 6.22
CA THR A 73 14.44 18.20 6.37
C THR A 73 13.11 17.94 5.67
N ARG A 74 12.24 18.96 5.60
CA ARG A 74 10.94 18.90 4.91
C ARG A 74 11.10 18.81 3.40
N GLU A 75 11.98 19.63 2.82
CA GLU A 75 12.27 19.61 1.38
C GLU A 75 12.92 18.30 0.95
N LEU A 76 13.82 17.77 1.77
CA LEU A 76 14.40 16.44 1.58
C LEU A 76 13.32 15.36 1.61
N GLU A 77 12.39 15.41 2.57
CA GLU A 77 11.29 14.46 2.67
C GLU A 77 10.39 14.52 1.43
N ASP A 78 10.03 15.72 0.97
CA ASP A 78 9.23 15.92 -0.24
C ASP A 78 9.95 15.40 -1.50
N ALA A 79 11.26 15.65 -1.62
CA ALA A 79 12.08 15.15 -2.72
C ALA A 79 12.16 13.63 -2.72
N ILE A 80 12.33 13.00 -1.56
CA ILE A 80 12.32 11.54 -1.41
C ILE A 80 10.94 10.98 -1.75
N GLN A 81 9.85 11.60 -1.26
CA GLN A 81 8.50 11.16 -1.58
C GLN A 81 8.22 11.22 -3.09
N LYS A 82 8.60 12.31 -3.77
CA LYS A 82 8.49 12.43 -5.23
C LYS A 82 9.30 11.35 -5.93
N LYS A 83 10.52 11.07 -5.47
CA LYS A 83 11.37 10.02 -6.04
C LYS A 83 10.78 8.62 -5.84
N LEU A 84 10.28 8.31 -4.65
CA LEU A 84 9.61 7.04 -4.36
C LEU A 84 8.33 6.88 -5.18
N LYS A 85 7.55 7.94 -5.37
CA LYS A 85 6.38 7.96 -6.26
C LYS A 85 6.77 7.74 -7.73
N SER A 86 7.90 8.27 -8.19
CA SER A 86 8.41 8.04 -9.56
C SER A 86 9.02 6.65 -9.78
N LEU A 87 9.57 6.03 -8.72
CA LEU A 87 10.15 4.68 -8.76
C LEU A 87 9.09 3.59 -8.65
N LYS A 88 7.97 3.90 -8.00
CA LYS A 88 6.73 3.17 -8.25
C LYS A 88 6.37 3.47 -9.71
N LYS A 89 6.76 2.58 -10.64
CA LYS A 89 5.96 2.39 -11.86
C LYS A 89 4.52 2.46 -11.40
N PRO A 90 3.61 3.23 -12.04
CA PRO A 90 2.20 3.03 -11.78
C PRO A 90 2.02 1.52 -11.91
N GLN A 91 1.76 0.84 -10.79
CA GLN A 91 1.17 -0.46 -10.89
C GLN A 91 -0.13 -0.10 -11.59
N GLU A 92 -0.22 -0.39 -12.88
CA GLU A 92 -1.51 -0.70 -13.48
C GLU A 92 -2.19 -1.54 -12.41
N LYS A 93 -3.19 -0.95 -11.76
CA LYS A 93 -3.87 -1.63 -10.67
C LYS A 93 -4.31 -2.92 -11.33
N SER A 94 -3.69 -4.05 -10.96
CA SER A 94 -3.93 -5.25 -11.74
C SER A 94 -5.43 -5.45 -11.73
N LEU A 95 -6.01 -5.64 -12.92
CA LEU A 95 -7.46 -5.72 -13.07
C LEU A 95 -8.03 -6.67 -12.01
N ILE A 96 -7.33 -7.79 -11.81
CA ILE A 96 -7.52 -8.77 -10.73
C ILE A 96 -7.58 -8.14 -9.34
N ARG A 97 -6.58 -7.38 -8.90
CA ARG A 97 -6.56 -6.74 -7.56
C ARG A 97 -7.69 -5.74 -7.39
N THR A 98 -8.03 -4.98 -8.43
CA THR A 98 -9.16 -4.05 -8.37
C THR A 98 -10.49 -4.79 -8.29
N THR A 99 -10.71 -5.80 -9.13
CA THR A 99 -11.92 -6.61 -9.13
C THR A 99 -12.10 -7.33 -7.80
N GLN A 100 -11.05 -7.98 -7.27
CA GLN A 100 -11.07 -8.60 -5.95
C GLN A 100 -11.40 -7.61 -4.83
N LYS A 101 -10.87 -6.38 -4.90
CA LYS A 101 -11.18 -5.34 -3.90
C LYS A 101 -12.65 -4.92 -3.95
N TYR A 102 -13.26 -4.86 -5.14
CA TYR A 102 -14.67 -4.52 -5.28
C TYR A 102 -15.56 -5.66 -4.77
N ILE A 103 -15.26 -6.91 -5.12
CA ILE A 103 -15.97 -8.10 -4.62
C ILE A 103 -15.96 -8.13 -3.09
N LYS A 104 -14.77 -8.00 -2.47
CA LYS A 104 -14.65 -7.98 -1.00
C LYS A 104 -15.46 -6.88 -0.31
N ARG A 105 -15.59 -5.71 -0.96
CA ARG A 105 -16.40 -4.63 -0.40
C ARG A 105 -17.89 -4.97 -0.41
N ILE A 106 -18.35 -5.66 -1.45
CA ILE A 106 -19.73 -6.13 -1.55
C ILE A 106 -19.98 -7.20 -0.48
N GLU A 107 -19.08 -8.17 -0.33
CA GLU A 107 -19.16 -9.21 0.73
C GLU A 107 -19.29 -8.59 2.13
N THR A 108 -18.41 -7.66 2.49
CA THR A 108 -18.46 -6.99 3.80
C THR A 108 -19.77 -6.23 4.01
N VAL A 109 -20.33 -5.59 2.97
CA VAL A 109 -21.61 -4.90 3.09
C VAL A 109 -22.74 -5.90 3.33
N ILE A 110 -22.76 -7.03 2.61
CA ILE A 110 -23.75 -8.10 2.80
C ILE A 110 -23.67 -8.65 4.23
N GLU A 111 -22.48 -8.96 4.71
CA GLU A 111 -22.26 -9.44 6.08
C GLU A 111 -22.75 -8.44 7.13
N ILE A 112 -22.46 -7.15 6.96
CA ILE A 112 -22.91 -6.12 7.90
C ILE A 112 -24.44 -6.03 7.89
N VAL A 113 -25.08 -6.07 6.73
CA VAL A 113 -26.54 -6.01 6.61
C VAL A 113 -27.20 -7.21 7.27
N ASP A 114 -26.69 -8.42 7.02
CA ASP A 114 -27.22 -9.67 7.58
C ASP A 114 -27.14 -9.69 9.12
N ASN A 115 -26.09 -9.06 9.69
CA ASN A 115 -25.89 -8.97 11.13
C ASN A 115 -26.50 -7.70 11.78
N SER A 116 -27.12 -6.81 11.00
CA SER A 116 -27.68 -5.56 11.54
C SER A 116 -29.11 -5.76 12.02
N ASP A 117 -29.33 -5.66 13.33
CA ASP A 117 -30.69 -5.62 13.90
C ASP A 117 -31.19 -4.18 14.03
N PHE A 118 -32.29 -3.89 13.33
CA PHE A 118 -33.00 -2.60 13.41
C PHE A 118 -34.25 -2.67 14.33
N SER A 119 -34.34 -3.68 15.20
CA SER A 119 -35.43 -3.82 16.15
C SER A 119 -35.25 -2.90 17.37
N PHE A 120 -35.82 -1.70 17.28
CA PHE A 120 -35.88 -0.76 18.41
C PHE A 120 -37.23 -0.85 19.11
N LYS A 121 -37.24 -0.82 20.45
CA LYS A 121 -38.48 -0.81 21.24
C LYS A 121 -39.19 0.55 21.11
N SER A 122 -40.53 0.54 21.02
CA SER A 122 -41.34 1.77 20.89
C SER A 122 -41.04 2.77 22.01
N GLU A 123 -40.88 2.29 23.24
CA GLU A 123 -40.58 3.08 24.43
C GLU A 123 -39.28 3.90 24.30
N GLU A 124 -38.26 3.36 23.63
CA GLU A 124 -36.99 4.05 23.40
C GLU A 124 -37.12 5.14 22.34
N LEU A 125 -37.89 4.85 21.28
CA LEU A 125 -38.18 5.81 20.21
C LEU A 125 -39.08 6.94 20.71
N GLU A 126 -40.02 6.66 21.63
CA GLU A 126 -40.91 7.64 22.25
C GLU A 126 -40.18 8.64 23.16
N ARG A 127 -39.11 8.20 23.83
CA ARG A 127 -38.22 9.07 24.62
C ARG A 127 -37.40 10.04 23.78
N MET A 128 -37.26 9.81 22.47
CA MET A 128 -36.54 10.71 21.57
C MET A 128 -37.31 12.03 21.35
N SER A 129 -36.61 13.11 21.03
CA SER A 129 -37.28 14.35 20.61
C SER A 129 -37.94 14.17 19.23
N GLY A 130 -39.04 14.89 19.00
CA GLY A 130 -39.77 14.83 17.72
C GLY A 130 -38.89 15.19 16.50
N THR A 131 -37.94 16.13 16.66
CA THR A 131 -36.98 16.49 15.60
C THR A 131 -36.06 15.32 15.27
N ARG A 132 -35.51 14.64 16.28
CA ARG A 132 -34.60 13.51 16.07
C ARG A 132 -35.33 12.30 15.49
N ARG A 133 -36.58 12.05 15.87
CA ARG A 133 -37.44 11.05 15.22
C ARG A 133 -37.66 11.34 13.73
N ARG A 134 -37.97 12.59 13.37
CA ARG A 134 -38.18 13.00 11.97
C ARG A 134 -36.91 12.85 11.12
N GLU A 135 -35.75 13.19 11.68
CA GLU A 135 -34.47 12.94 11.02
C GLU A 135 -34.21 11.45 10.80
N LEU A 136 -34.46 10.63 11.83
CA LEU A 136 -34.31 9.18 11.72
C LEU A 136 -35.24 8.57 10.65
N ILE A 137 -36.50 9.02 10.60
CA ILE A 137 -37.44 8.64 9.53
C ILE A 137 -36.88 9.01 8.15
N LYS A 138 -36.31 10.21 8.00
CA LYS A 138 -35.70 10.65 6.74
C LYS A 138 -34.51 9.76 6.34
N TYR A 139 -33.63 9.43 7.28
CA TYR A 139 -32.50 8.53 7.03
C TYR A 139 -32.95 7.12 6.66
N ALA A 140 -33.92 6.56 7.40
CA ALA A 140 -34.47 5.24 7.14
C ALA A 140 -35.15 5.15 5.76
N ASN A 141 -35.94 6.17 5.38
CA ASN A 141 -36.57 6.22 4.06
C ASN A 141 -35.55 6.37 2.93
N ASN A 142 -34.51 7.18 3.13
CA ASN A 142 -33.43 7.31 2.13
C ASN A 142 -32.69 5.98 1.95
N LEU A 143 -32.36 5.29 3.05
CA LEU A 143 -31.75 3.96 3.00
C LEU A 143 -32.66 2.95 2.30
N LYS A 144 -33.95 2.92 2.63
CA LYS A 144 -34.94 2.06 1.98
C LYS A 144 -35.00 2.29 0.47
N ASN A 145 -35.06 3.54 0.03
CA ASN A 145 -35.09 3.87 -1.39
C ASN A 145 -33.82 3.40 -2.10
N LYS A 146 -32.65 3.62 -1.51
CA LYS A 146 -31.37 3.14 -2.06
C LYS A 146 -31.29 1.62 -2.15
N ILE A 147 -31.82 0.89 -1.17
CA ILE A 147 -31.87 -0.57 -1.22
C ILE A 147 -32.79 -1.02 -2.35
N ASN A 148 -33.95 -0.39 -2.51
CA ASN A 148 -34.88 -0.71 -3.59
C ASN A 148 -34.33 -0.38 -4.99
N GLU A 149 -33.42 0.58 -5.09
CA GLU A 149 -32.70 0.92 -6.34
C GLU A 149 -31.60 -0.09 -6.68
N ILE A 150 -31.16 -0.93 -5.73
CA ILE A 150 -30.18 -1.99 -5.98
C ILE A 150 -30.92 -3.18 -6.58
N ASP A 151 -30.72 -3.38 -7.87
CA ASP A 151 -31.12 -4.61 -8.53
C ASP A 151 -30.07 -5.71 -8.24
N LEU A 152 -30.40 -6.61 -7.32
CA LEU A 152 -29.53 -7.74 -6.98
C LEU A 152 -29.43 -8.75 -8.14
N GLU A 153 -30.40 -8.77 -9.05
CA GLU A 153 -30.39 -9.63 -10.25
C GLU A 153 -29.29 -9.17 -11.22
N ASP A 154 -29.13 -7.85 -11.40
CA ASP A 154 -28.04 -7.27 -12.18
C ASP A 154 -26.66 -7.61 -11.60
N VAL A 155 -26.50 -7.59 -10.27
CA VAL A 155 -25.22 -7.92 -9.62
C VAL A 155 -24.88 -9.40 -9.84
N SER A 156 -25.86 -10.30 -9.73
CA SER A 156 -25.68 -11.73 -10.00
C SER A 156 -25.31 -11.99 -11.46
N SER A 157 -26.05 -11.39 -12.39
CA SER A 157 -25.80 -11.49 -13.84
C SER A 157 -24.39 -11.02 -14.24
N ASN A 158 -23.92 -9.93 -13.63
CA ASN A 158 -22.56 -9.43 -13.83
C ASN A 158 -21.49 -10.42 -13.33
N CYS A 159 -21.73 -11.10 -12.20
CA CYS A 159 -20.84 -12.13 -11.69
C CYS A 159 -20.81 -13.38 -12.60
N GLU A 160 -21.96 -13.83 -13.08
CA GLU A 160 -22.08 -14.94 -14.03
C GLU A 160 -21.34 -14.65 -15.33
N SER A 161 -21.57 -13.46 -15.91
CA SER A 161 -20.87 -13.00 -17.12
C SER A 161 -19.35 -12.99 -16.93
N LEU A 162 -18.86 -12.55 -15.77
CA LEU A 162 -17.44 -12.56 -15.45
C LEU A 162 -16.86 -13.98 -15.36
N ILE A 163 -17.60 -14.91 -14.74
CA ILE A 163 -17.19 -16.32 -14.62
C ILE A 163 -17.10 -16.95 -16.01
N GLU A 164 -18.12 -16.76 -16.85
CA GLU A 164 -18.16 -17.32 -18.21
C GLU A 164 -16.97 -16.85 -19.06
N GLU A 165 -16.68 -15.55 -19.06
CA GLU A 165 -15.56 -15.00 -19.82
C GLU A 165 -14.21 -15.56 -19.32
N LEU A 166 -14.02 -15.66 -18.01
CA LEU A 166 -12.81 -16.25 -17.44
C LEU A 166 -12.67 -17.74 -17.81
N GLU A 167 -13.75 -18.50 -17.80
CA GLU A 167 -13.74 -19.90 -18.22
C GLU A 167 -13.44 -20.07 -19.72
N LYS A 168 -13.99 -19.22 -20.57
CA LYS A 168 -13.72 -19.22 -22.02
C LYS A 168 -12.21 -19.02 -22.27
N ILE A 169 -11.62 -18.03 -21.62
CA ILE A 169 -10.18 -17.74 -21.70
C ILE A 169 -9.35 -18.94 -21.23
N GLU A 170 -9.72 -19.56 -20.11
CA GLU A 170 -9.00 -20.71 -19.56
C GLU A 170 -9.10 -21.95 -20.47
N LYS A 171 -10.28 -22.19 -21.07
CA LYS A 171 -10.51 -23.25 -22.07
C LYS A 171 -9.66 -23.02 -23.33
N GLU A 172 -9.55 -21.77 -23.78
CA GLU A 172 -8.71 -21.40 -24.93
C GLU A 172 -7.21 -21.57 -24.62
N TYR A 173 -6.76 -21.15 -23.44
CA TYR A 173 -5.38 -21.31 -22.98
C TYR A 173 -4.96 -22.79 -22.91
N LYS A 174 -5.85 -23.67 -22.46
CA LYS A 174 -5.62 -25.13 -22.43
C LYS A 174 -5.51 -25.75 -23.82
N LYS A 175 -6.25 -25.22 -24.80
CA LYS A 175 -6.21 -25.69 -26.20
C LYS A 175 -4.97 -25.20 -26.94
N ASN A 176 -4.58 -23.94 -26.73
CA ASN A 176 -3.47 -23.29 -27.39
C ASN A 176 -2.53 -22.63 -26.37
N PRO A 177 -1.74 -23.43 -25.62
CA PRO A 177 -0.80 -22.86 -24.67
C PRO A 177 0.23 -22.02 -25.43
N PRO A 178 0.47 -20.75 -25.05
CA PRO A 178 1.47 -19.93 -25.71
C PRO A 178 2.84 -20.62 -25.63
N LYS A 179 3.52 -20.74 -26.77
CA LYS A 179 4.89 -21.29 -26.83
C LYS A 179 5.75 -20.53 -25.84
N ARG A 180 6.16 -21.17 -24.74
CA ARG A 180 7.14 -20.61 -23.80
C ARG A 180 8.50 -20.55 -24.49
N GLY A 181 8.72 -19.50 -25.26
CA GLY A 181 10.02 -19.17 -25.84
C GLY A 181 10.70 -18.11 -24.99
N ARG A 182 11.74 -18.50 -24.25
CA ARG A 182 12.83 -17.58 -23.90
C ARG A 182 14.10 -18.16 -24.50
N PRO A 183 14.56 -17.70 -25.67
CA PRO A 183 15.98 -17.80 -25.96
C PRO A 183 16.65 -16.79 -25.03
N SER A 184 17.28 -17.30 -23.98
CA SER A 184 18.26 -16.53 -23.23
C SER A 184 19.55 -16.45 -24.03
N GLU A 185 20.18 -15.28 -23.94
CA GLU A 185 21.60 -14.96 -24.19
C GLU A 185 21.91 -14.22 -25.50
N LYS A 186 22.02 -12.90 -25.34
CA LYS A 186 22.98 -12.08 -26.07
C LYS A 186 24.38 -12.36 -25.52
N ASN A 187 25.36 -12.30 -26.42
CA ASN A 187 26.82 -12.19 -26.21
C ASN A 187 27.62 -13.50 -26.35
N ALA A 188 27.85 -13.91 -27.59
CA ALA A 188 29.11 -14.54 -27.99
C ALA A 188 29.75 -13.64 -29.07
N GLU A 189 30.36 -12.54 -28.64
CA GLU A 189 31.45 -11.91 -29.39
C GLU A 189 32.76 -12.34 -28.72
N MET A 190 33.67 -12.86 -29.56
CA MET A 190 35.12 -12.88 -29.38
C MET A 190 35.76 -13.81 -28.33
N THR A 191 36.01 -15.04 -28.76
CA THR A 191 37.28 -15.80 -28.62
C THR A 191 37.27 -16.80 -29.79
N ASP A 192 38.02 -16.66 -30.88
CA ASP A 192 39.47 -16.83 -31.05
C ASP A 192 39.90 -16.07 -32.33
N LYS A 193 40.98 -15.28 -32.42
CA LYS A 193 42.41 -15.66 -32.45
C LYS A 193 42.73 -16.90 -33.30
N ASN A 194 42.84 -16.70 -34.61
CA ASN A 194 44.12 -16.76 -35.33
C ASN A 194 43.98 -16.18 -36.74
#